data_AF-A0AAU8HSE0-F1
#
_entry.id   AF-A0AAU8HSE0-F1
#
_cell.length_a   1.000
_cell.length_b   1.000
_cell.length_c   1.000
_cell.angle_alpha   90.00
_cell.angle_beta   90.00
_cell.angle_gamma   90.00
#
_symmetry.space_group_name_H-M   'P 1'
#
loop_
_entity.id
_entity.type
_entity.pdbx_description
1 polymer ?
#
loop_
_entity_poly.entity_id
_entity_poly.type
_entity_poly.pdbx_seq_one_letter_code
_entity_poly.pdbx_strand_id
1 'polypeptide(L)'
;MDYFVTLPYLSKHLILKFQIWAVVIAAFTLVMGVTNLFSISVKKILAQDKGWHGKVALILSFIVTMVAGLWGGSNGAVFSYIFSNIYIPITSTVLALLLFFTVHAVIKSYSLHGFKAIVISLSAAATIVVNLFLVGYYPTIKEIIDRFFLLPAVRGFVIGVSLSAVVICIRTIIDGREEFLN
;
A
#
# COMPACT_ATOMS: atom_id res chain seq x y z
N MET A 1 -11.58 4.01 12.21
CA MET A 1 -11.32 5.46 12.29
C MET A 1 -11.82 6.09 13.60
N ASP A 2 -12.42 5.31 14.52
CA ASP A 2 -12.77 5.73 15.89
C ASP A 2 -11.56 6.03 16.81
N TYR A 3 -10.35 5.97 16.26
CA TYR A 3 -9.12 5.95 17.03
C TYR A 3 -8.56 7.34 17.39
N PHE A 4 -9.07 8.40 16.76
CA PHE A 4 -8.47 9.75 16.84
C PHE A 4 -9.33 10.83 17.50
N VAL A 5 -10.65 10.62 17.67
CA VAL A 5 -11.55 11.66 18.20
C VAL A 5 -12.53 11.06 19.22
N THR A 6 -12.37 11.40 20.49
CA THR A 6 -13.21 10.94 21.62
C THR A 6 -14.49 11.77 21.83
N LEU A 7 -14.85 12.67 20.92
CA LEU A 7 -16.06 13.50 21.00
C LEU A 7 -17.24 12.87 20.22
N PRO A 8 -18.24 12.30 20.91
CA PRO A 8 -19.25 11.40 20.31
C PRO A 8 -20.29 12.07 19.39
N TYR A 9 -20.43 13.40 19.43
CA TYR A 9 -21.41 14.14 18.62
C TYR A 9 -20.88 14.59 17.26
N LEU A 10 -19.58 14.93 17.16
CA LEU A 10 -18.98 15.44 15.92
C LEU A 10 -18.52 14.30 14.98
N SER A 11 -18.22 13.13 15.54
CA SER A 11 -17.72 11.96 14.81
C SER A 11 -18.77 11.37 13.86
N LYS A 12 -19.99 11.12 14.32
CA LYS A 12 -20.99 10.39 13.51
C LYS A 12 -21.38 11.09 12.20
N HIS A 13 -21.53 12.41 12.20
CA HIS A 13 -21.99 13.13 11.01
C HIS A 13 -20.88 13.47 10.00
N LEU A 14 -19.69 13.83 10.47
CA LEU A 14 -18.56 14.13 9.59
C LEU A 14 -17.97 12.86 8.99
N ILE A 15 -17.78 11.80 9.79
CA ILE A 15 -17.16 10.55 9.33
C ILE A 15 -17.99 9.91 8.21
N LEU A 16 -19.31 9.88 8.35
CA LEU A 16 -20.19 9.34 7.31
C LEU A 16 -20.09 10.15 6.00
N LYS A 17 -20.05 11.48 6.08
CA LYS A 17 -19.89 12.33 4.88
C LYS A 17 -18.56 12.09 4.19
N PHE A 18 -17.45 12.06 4.93
CA PHE A 18 -16.12 11.77 4.37
C PHE A 18 -16.04 10.36 3.79
N GLN A 19 -16.67 9.38 4.41
CA GLN A 19 -16.74 8.01 3.91
C GLN A 19 -17.48 7.93 2.57
N ILE A 20 -18.61 8.64 2.42
CA ILE A 20 -19.35 8.68 1.15
C ILE A 20 -18.48 9.30 0.06
N TRP A 21 -17.83 10.45 0.32
CA TRP A 21 -16.91 11.07 -0.64
C TRP A 21 -15.74 10.14 -0.98
N ALA A 22 -15.17 9.44 -0.01
CA ALA A 22 -14.09 8.48 -0.24
C ALA A 22 -14.54 7.32 -1.15
N VAL A 23 -15.75 6.79 -0.95
CA VAL A 23 -16.33 5.74 -1.81
C VAL A 23 -16.54 6.26 -3.24
N VAL A 24 -17.06 7.48 -3.40
CA VAL A 24 -17.25 8.09 -4.72
C VAL A 24 -15.91 8.27 -5.43
N ILE A 25 -14.91 8.84 -4.76
CA ILE A 25 -13.56 9.03 -5.31
C ILE A 25 -12.92 7.69 -5.65
N ALA A 26 -13.07 6.67 -4.80
CA ALA A 26 -12.55 5.33 -5.06
C ALA A 26 -13.19 4.71 -6.32
N ALA A 27 -14.49 4.89 -6.53
CA ALA A 27 -15.17 4.41 -7.72
C ALA A 27 -14.61 5.06 -9.01
N PHE A 28 -14.45 6.38 -9.03
CA PHE A 28 -13.82 7.08 -10.17
C PHE A 28 -12.35 6.66 -10.36
N THR A 29 -11.60 6.51 -9.26
CA THR A 29 -10.20 6.08 -9.28
C THR A 29 -10.05 4.69 -9.87
N LEU A 30 -10.97 3.78 -9.57
CA LEU A 30 -10.99 2.43 -10.14
C LEU A 30 -11.12 2.50 -11.66
N VAL A 31 -12.09 3.28 -12.17
CA VAL A 31 -12.27 3.46 -13.62
C VAL A 31 -11.03 4.07 -14.27
N MET A 32 -10.42 5.08 -13.65
CA MET A 32 -9.16 5.68 -14.13
C MET A 32 -8.01 4.67 -14.12
N GLY A 33 -7.89 3.87 -13.07
CA GLY A 33 -6.85 2.84 -12.94
C GLY A 33 -6.93 1.79 -14.04
N VAL A 34 -8.15 1.30 -14.33
CA VAL A 34 -8.40 0.36 -15.44
C VAL A 34 -8.06 1.01 -16.78
N THR A 35 -8.55 2.23 -17.02
CA THR A 35 -8.30 2.95 -18.29
C THR A 35 -6.81 3.20 -18.52
N ASN A 36 -6.06 3.55 -17.47
CA ASN A 36 -4.62 3.73 -17.52
C ASN A 36 -3.88 2.43 -17.84
N LEU A 37 -4.29 1.33 -17.20
CA LEU A 37 -3.70 0.00 -17.43
C LEU A 37 -3.84 -0.41 -18.91
N PHE A 38 -5.04 -0.26 -19.47
CA PHE A 38 -5.29 -0.53 -20.88
C PHE A 38 -4.50 0.42 -21.78
N SER A 39 -4.53 1.73 -21.51
CA SER A 39 -3.83 2.73 -22.33
C SER A 39 -2.33 2.48 -22.41
N ILE A 40 -1.67 2.22 -21.27
CA ILE A 40 -0.22 1.96 -21.24
C ILE A 40 0.10 0.62 -21.90
N SER A 41 -0.71 -0.41 -21.63
CA SER A 41 -0.46 -1.75 -22.18
C SER A 41 -0.67 -1.79 -23.69
N VAL A 42 -1.76 -1.19 -24.20
CA VAL A 42 -2.08 -1.13 -25.64
C VAL A 42 -1.05 -0.29 -26.39
N LYS A 43 -0.67 0.89 -25.89
CA LYS A 43 0.38 1.72 -26.50
C LYS A 43 1.71 0.95 -26.65
N LYS A 44 2.12 0.20 -25.62
CA LYS A 44 3.35 -0.61 -25.66
C LYS A 44 3.25 -1.83 -26.60
N ILE A 45 2.07 -2.41 -26.75
CA ILE A 45 1.83 -3.51 -27.70
C ILE A 45 1.90 -2.99 -29.14
N LEU A 46 1.25 -1.87 -29.44
CA LEU A 46 1.26 -1.24 -30.76
C LEU A 46 2.67 -0.77 -31.15
N ALA A 47 3.44 -0.26 -30.19
CA ALA A 47 4.82 0.17 -30.42
C ALA A 47 5.84 -0.98 -30.54
N GLN A 48 5.41 -2.25 -30.37
CA GLN A 48 6.28 -3.45 -30.37
C GLN A 48 7.54 -3.32 -29.51
N ASP A 49 7.43 -2.62 -28.39
CA ASP A 49 8.58 -2.35 -27.51
C ASP A 49 9.05 -3.65 -26.81
N LYS A 50 10.28 -3.64 -26.32
CA LYS A 50 10.91 -4.80 -25.68
C LYS A 50 10.06 -5.26 -24.49
N GLY A 51 9.53 -6.50 -24.59
CA GLY A 51 8.64 -7.07 -23.57
C GLY A 51 7.14 -6.95 -23.82
N TRP A 52 6.71 -6.62 -25.06
CA TRP A 52 5.29 -6.53 -25.45
C TRP A 52 4.48 -7.79 -25.12
N HIS A 53 5.07 -8.99 -25.21
CA HIS A 53 4.44 -10.26 -24.85
C HIS A 53 3.91 -10.27 -23.40
N GLY A 54 4.64 -9.66 -22.47
CA GLY A 54 4.20 -9.56 -21.07
C GLY A 54 2.99 -8.64 -20.88
N LYS A 55 2.85 -7.61 -21.72
CA LYS A 55 1.68 -6.72 -21.71
C LYS A 55 0.44 -7.39 -22.30
N VAL A 56 0.60 -8.21 -23.33
CA VAL A 56 -0.48 -9.06 -23.86
C VAL A 56 -0.96 -10.04 -22.79
N ALA A 57 -0.02 -10.75 -22.15
CA ALA A 57 -0.33 -11.68 -21.06
C ALA A 57 -1.07 -10.98 -19.91
N LEU A 58 -0.74 -9.72 -19.61
CA LEU A 58 -1.37 -8.92 -18.57
C LEU A 58 -2.82 -8.52 -18.92
N ILE A 59 -3.08 -8.10 -20.16
CA ILE A 59 -4.46 -7.80 -20.60
C ILE A 59 -5.30 -9.08 -20.60
N LEU A 60 -4.74 -10.18 -21.10
CA LEU A 60 -5.42 -11.47 -21.12
C LEU A 60 -5.77 -11.95 -19.71
N SER A 61 -4.82 -11.90 -18.78
CA SER A 61 -5.05 -12.31 -17.38
C SER A 61 -6.06 -11.41 -16.68
N PHE A 62 -6.10 -10.11 -16.99
CA PHE A 62 -7.12 -9.19 -16.50
C PHE A 62 -8.53 -9.60 -16.96
N ILE A 63 -8.71 -9.89 -18.26
CA ILE A 63 -10.00 -10.34 -18.81
C ILE A 63 -10.42 -11.68 -18.19
N VAL A 64 -9.50 -12.64 -18.11
CA VAL A 64 -9.77 -13.96 -17.51
C VAL A 64 -10.21 -13.82 -16.05
N THR A 65 -9.52 -13.00 -15.26
CA THR A 65 -9.84 -12.80 -13.84
C THR A 65 -11.17 -12.05 -13.68
N MET A 66 -11.45 -11.07 -14.54
CA MET A 66 -12.71 -10.32 -14.52
C MET A 66 -13.91 -11.21 -14.85
N VAL A 67 -13.81 -12.03 -15.90
CA VAL A 67 -14.86 -12.99 -16.28
C VAL A 67 -15.03 -14.06 -15.20
N ALA A 68 -13.94 -14.59 -14.67
CA ALA A 68 -13.98 -15.58 -13.58
C ALA A 68 -14.63 -15.02 -12.31
N GLY A 69 -14.36 -13.76 -11.95
CA GLY A 69 -14.96 -13.10 -10.80
C GLY A 69 -16.46 -12.81 -10.98
N LEU A 70 -16.89 -12.42 -12.19
CA LEU A 70 -18.29 -12.14 -12.50
C LEU A 70 -19.16 -13.41 -12.54
N TRP A 71 -18.61 -14.52 -13.06
CA TRP A 71 -19.36 -15.78 -13.15
C TRP A 71 -19.28 -16.65 -11.89
N GLY A 72 -18.10 -16.71 -11.24
CA GLY A 72 -17.85 -17.61 -10.12
C GLY A 72 -18.11 -17.01 -8.73
N GLY A 73 -18.28 -15.69 -8.63
CA GLY A 73 -18.30 -14.98 -7.34
C GLY A 73 -16.99 -15.15 -6.56
N SER A 74 -16.93 -14.64 -5.33
CA SER A 74 -15.70 -14.69 -4.50
C SER A 74 -15.22 -16.11 -4.16
N ASN A 75 -16.12 -17.11 -4.27
CA ASN A 75 -15.86 -18.51 -3.94
C ASN A 75 -15.72 -19.41 -5.18
N GLY A 76 -15.65 -18.85 -6.39
CA GLY A 76 -15.47 -19.63 -7.61
C GLY A 76 -14.14 -20.37 -7.60
N ALA A 77 -14.15 -21.68 -7.89
CA ALA A 77 -12.94 -22.52 -7.88
C ALA A 77 -11.84 -21.96 -8.80
N VAL A 78 -12.22 -21.42 -9.97
CA VAL A 78 -11.31 -20.80 -10.93
C VAL A 78 -10.68 -19.52 -10.35
N PHE A 79 -11.49 -18.67 -9.70
CA PHE A 79 -11.01 -17.42 -9.10
C PHE A 79 -10.07 -17.70 -7.92
N SER A 80 -10.44 -18.61 -7.03
CA SER A 80 -9.61 -19.01 -5.88
C SER A 80 -8.27 -19.63 -6.33
N TYR A 81 -8.30 -20.45 -7.39
CA TYR A 81 -7.08 -21.04 -7.96
C TYR A 81 -6.12 -19.97 -8.51
N ILE A 82 -6.62 -19.03 -9.31
CA ILE A 82 -5.83 -17.91 -9.84
C ILE A 82 -5.28 -17.07 -8.68
N PHE A 83 -6.11 -16.76 -7.70
CA PHE A 83 -5.70 -15.95 -6.55
C PHE A 83 -4.58 -16.63 -5.76
N SER A 84 -4.76 -17.88 -5.36
CA SER A 84 -3.81 -18.58 -4.50
C SER A 84 -2.51 -18.95 -5.19
N ASN A 85 -2.56 -19.36 -6.46
CA ASN A 85 -1.39 -19.92 -7.16
C ASN A 85 -0.65 -18.90 -8.02
N ILE A 86 -1.29 -17.78 -8.39
CA ILE A 86 -0.69 -16.78 -9.27
C ILE A 86 -0.54 -15.46 -8.51
N TYR A 87 -1.63 -14.91 -7.99
CA TYR A 87 -1.62 -13.58 -7.39
C TYR A 87 -0.80 -13.51 -6.10
N ILE A 88 -0.99 -14.45 -5.16
CA ILE A 88 -0.25 -14.49 -3.90
C ILE A 88 1.28 -14.55 -4.14
N PRO A 89 1.84 -15.52 -4.88
CA PRO A 89 3.28 -15.62 -5.05
C PRO A 89 3.88 -14.44 -5.84
N ILE A 90 3.19 -13.90 -6.85
CA ILE A 90 3.66 -12.71 -7.58
C ILE A 90 3.70 -11.50 -6.63
N THR A 91 2.68 -11.31 -5.81
CA THR A 91 2.65 -10.22 -4.84
C THR A 91 3.77 -10.37 -3.81
N SER A 92 4.00 -11.58 -3.31
CA SER A 92 5.09 -11.88 -2.38
C SER A 92 6.47 -11.59 -2.97
N THR A 93 6.72 -11.95 -4.23
CA THR A 93 8.01 -11.67 -4.88
C THR A 93 8.25 -10.19 -5.09
N VAL A 94 7.23 -9.42 -5.52
CA VAL A 94 7.33 -7.96 -5.66
C VAL A 94 7.57 -7.30 -4.31
N LEU A 95 6.85 -7.71 -3.26
CA LEU A 95 7.05 -7.21 -1.90
C LEU A 95 8.43 -7.59 -1.34
N ALA A 96 8.91 -8.80 -1.59
CA ALA A 96 10.25 -9.23 -1.19
C ALA A 96 11.34 -8.41 -1.86
N LEU A 97 11.21 -8.12 -3.16
CA LEU A 97 12.12 -7.23 -3.88
C LEU A 97 12.07 -5.81 -3.33
N LEU A 98 10.88 -5.28 -3.07
CA LEU A 98 10.71 -3.95 -2.48
C LEU A 98 11.37 -3.85 -1.10
N LEU A 99 11.16 -4.86 -0.25
CA LEU A 99 11.81 -4.96 1.06
C LEU A 99 13.32 -5.06 0.92
N PHE A 100 13.83 -5.89 0.01
CA PHE A 100 15.26 -6.02 -0.24
C PHE A 100 15.89 -4.69 -0.66
N PHE A 101 15.27 -3.97 -1.60
CA PHE A 101 15.74 -2.64 -2.02
C PHE A 101 15.65 -1.60 -0.89
N THR A 102 14.58 -1.64 -0.09
CA THR A 102 14.42 -0.73 1.05
C THR A 102 15.48 -0.99 2.10
N VAL A 103 15.71 -2.25 2.47
CA VAL A 103 16.77 -2.66 3.41
C VAL A 103 18.13 -2.26 2.88
N HIS A 104 18.40 -2.48 1.59
CA HIS A 104 19.67 -2.06 0.98
C HIS A 104 19.87 -0.54 1.03
N ALA A 105 18.82 0.24 0.72
CA ALA A 105 18.84 1.70 0.81
C ALA A 105 19.04 2.18 2.24
N VAL A 106 18.39 1.52 3.20
CA VAL A 106 18.51 1.81 4.64
C VAL A 106 19.91 1.50 5.14
N ILE A 107 20.52 0.37 4.76
CA ILE A 107 21.92 0.05 5.09
C ILE A 107 22.86 1.12 4.53
N LYS A 108 22.66 1.54 3.27
CA LYS A 108 23.42 2.63 2.67
C LYS A 108 23.21 3.95 3.41
N SER A 109 21.97 4.26 3.83
CA SER A 109 21.63 5.46 4.59
C SER A 109 22.26 5.44 5.99
N TYR A 110 22.34 4.29 6.65
CA TYR A 110 22.94 4.18 7.97
C TYR A 110 24.45 4.38 7.95
N SER A 111 25.12 4.07 6.84
CA SER A 111 26.56 4.36 6.70
C SER A 111 26.88 5.86 6.75
N LEU A 112 25.91 6.74 6.48
CA LEU A 112 26.11 8.20 6.45
C LEU A 112 25.82 8.88 7.81
N HIS A 113 25.21 8.16 8.75
CA HIS A 113 24.81 8.68 10.06
C HIS A 113 25.51 7.82 11.12
N GLY A 114 26.50 8.38 11.83
CA GLY A 114 27.36 7.66 12.78
C GLY A 114 26.65 6.96 13.96
N PHE A 115 27.34 6.75 15.08
CA PHE A 115 26.89 5.90 16.21
C PHE A 115 25.41 6.07 16.66
N LYS A 116 24.84 7.27 16.53
CA LYS A 116 23.45 7.59 16.88
C LYS A 116 22.40 6.78 16.09
N ALA A 117 22.62 6.50 14.80
CA ALA A 117 21.63 5.79 13.98
C ALA A 117 21.52 4.31 14.36
N ILE A 118 22.64 3.70 14.74
CA ILE A 118 22.70 2.32 15.23
C ILE A 118 21.93 2.20 16.55
N VAL A 119 22.06 3.17 17.46
CA VAL A 119 21.36 3.18 18.75
C VAL A 119 19.83 3.24 18.55
N ILE A 120 19.34 4.10 17.66
CA ILE A 120 17.89 4.20 17.39
C ILE A 120 17.38 2.88 16.77
N SER A 121 18.11 2.32 15.79
CA SER A 121 17.72 1.04 15.17
C SER A 121 17.72 -0.12 16.16
N LEU A 122 18.70 -0.18 17.06
CA LEU A 122 18.77 -1.21 18.10
C LEU A 122 17.60 -1.06 19.09
N SER A 123 17.26 0.17 19.48
CA SER A 123 16.11 0.43 20.34
C SER A 123 14.80 -0.01 19.69
N ALA A 124 14.62 0.26 18.39
CA ALA A 124 13.43 -0.15 17.64
C ALA A 124 13.35 -1.68 17.49
N ALA A 125 14.46 -2.33 17.14
CA ALA A 125 14.54 -3.79 17.06
C ALA A 125 14.23 -4.45 18.41
N ALA A 126 14.77 -3.91 19.51
CA ALA A 126 14.47 -4.37 20.85
C ALA A 126 12.97 -4.27 21.18
N THR A 127 12.31 -3.15 20.85
CA THR A 127 10.86 -3.02 21.08
C THR A 127 10.03 -4.02 20.28
N ILE A 128 10.41 -4.31 19.03
CA ILE A 128 9.71 -5.30 18.20
C ILE A 128 9.85 -6.71 18.79
N VAL A 129 11.07 -7.08 19.19
CA VAL A 129 11.35 -8.38 19.82
C VAL A 129 10.59 -8.51 21.14
N VAL A 130 10.64 -7.48 21.99
CA VAL A 130 9.93 -7.45 23.27
C VAL A 130 8.41 -7.60 23.07
N ASN A 131 7.84 -6.92 22.08
CA ASN A 131 6.41 -7.07 21.76
C ASN A 131 6.08 -8.51 21.31
N LEU A 132 6.89 -9.11 20.43
CA LEU A 132 6.65 -10.47 19.93
C LEU A 132 6.66 -11.53 21.06
N PHE A 133 7.61 -11.43 22.00
CA PHE A 133 7.74 -12.41 23.09
C PHE A 133 6.77 -12.16 24.27
N LEU A 134 6.52 -10.90 24.64
CA LEU A 134 5.71 -10.58 25.82
C LEU A 134 4.19 -10.66 25.57
N VAL A 135 3.74 -10.50 24.32
CA VAL A 135 2.32 -10.48 23.93
C VAL A 135 1.59 -11.80 24.25
N GLY A 136 2.31 -12.93 24.31
CA GLY A 136 1.73 -14.23 24.65
C GLY A 136 1.59 -14.51 26.15
N TYR A 137 2.33 -13.81 27.02
CA TYR A 137 2.53 -14.25 28.41
C TYR A 137 2.00 -13.26 29.47
N TYR A 138 1.98 -11.95 29.21
CA TYR A 138 1.47 -10.96 30.18
C TYR A 138 0.60 -9.87 29.53
N PRO A 139 -0.74 -9.94 29.62
CA PRO A 139 -1.64 -9.00 28.97
C PRO A 139 -1.57 -7.57 29.53
N THR A 140 -1.24 -7.39 30.82
CA THR A 140 -1.14 -6.06 31.45
C THR A 140 0.07 -5.26 30.97
N ILE A 141 1.20 -5.92 30.70
CA ILE A 141 2.42 -5.26 30.18
C ILE A 141 2.22 -4.88 28.71
N LYS A 142 1.50 -5.71 27.96
CA LYS A 142 1.12 -5.44 26.56
C LYS A 142 0.33 -4.13 26.43
N GLU A 143 -0.69 -3.91 27.26
CA GLU A 143 -1.51 -2.70 27.18
C GLU A 143 -0.70 -1.42 27.42
N ILE A 144 0.28 -1.46 28.33
CA ILE A 144 1.18 -0.33 28.60
C ILE A 144 2.08 -0.06 27.38
N ILE A 145 2.72 -1.10 26.83
CA ILE A 145 3.59 -0.97 25.66
C ILE A 145 2.79 -0.47 24.45
N ASP A 146 1.61 -1.02 24.22
CA ASP A 146 0.77 -0.63 23.09
C ASP A 146 0.35 0.83 23.24
N ARG A 147 -0.07 1.26 24.44
CA ARG A 147 -0.50 2.64 24.68
C ARG A 147 0.62 3.67 24.52
N PHE A 148 1.83 3.37 24.99
CA PHE A 148 2.95 4.30 24.94
C PHE A 148 3.71 4.30 23.61
N PHE A 149 3.83 3.15 22.95
CA PHE A 149 4.67 3.01 21.76
C PHE A 149 3.86 2.71 20.49
N LEU A 150 3.07 1.63 20.47
CA LEU A 150 2.38 1.17 19.26
C LEU A 150 1.34 2.18 18.77
N LEU A 151 0.51 2.65 19.69
CA LEU A 151 -0.62 3.50 19.42
C LEU A 151 -0.18 4.88 18.86
N PRO A 152 0.74 5.63 19.50
CA PRO A 152 1.31 6.85 18.91
C PRO A 152 2.05 6.60 17.58
N ALA A 153 2.82 5.51 17.48
CA ALA A 153 3.57 5.19 16.26
C ALA A 153 2.65 4.95 15.06
N VAL A 154 1.58 4.18 15.23
CA VAL A 154 0.57 3.95 14.18
C VAL A 154 -0.13 5.25 13.78
N ARG A 155 -0.42 6.14 14.75
CA ARG A 155 -0.99 7.46 14.46
C ARG A 155 -0.06 8.31 13.60
N GLY A 156 1.21 8.41 13.98
CA GLY A 156 2.23 9.14 13.23
C GLY A 156 2.43 8.57 11.82
N PHE A 157 2.47 7.24 11.71
CA PHE A 157 2.59 6.54 10.43
C PHE A 157 1.41 6.86 9.49
N VAL A 158 0.16 6.77 9.97
CA VAL A 158 -1.03 7.06 9.15
C VAL A 158 -1.02 8.51 8.65
N ILE A 159 -0.63 9.47 9.49
CA ILE A 159 -0.51 10.87 9.07
C ILE A 159 0.59 11.02 8.02
N GLY A 160 1.76 10.40 8.22
CA GLY A 160 2.88 10.45 7.28
C GLY A 160 2.58 9.83 5.91
N VAL A 161 1.91 8.68 5.88
CA VAL A 161 1.44 8.04 4.64
C VAL A 161 0.43 8.93 3.92
N SER A 162 -0.49 9.53 4.68
CA SER A 162 -1.50 10.44 4.11
C SER A 162 -0.85 11.68 3.47
N LEU A 163 0.12 12.29 4.14
CA LEU A 163 0.89 13.42 3.59
C LEU A 163 1.66 13.02 2.34
N SER A 164 2.28 11.84 2.34
CA SER A 164 2.99 11.32 1.17
C SER A 164 2.08 11.19 -0.05
N ALA A 165 0.84 10.73 0.14
CA ALA A 165 -0.14 10.66 -0.93
C ALA A 165 -0.47 12.05 -1.51
N VAL A 166 -0.63 13.06 -0.66
CA VAL A 166 -0.86 14.46 -1.09
C VAL A 166 0.33 14.99 -1.89
N VAL A 167 1.56 14.73 -1.44
CA VAL A 167 2.77 15.15 -2.15
C VAL A 167 2.87 14.53 -3.53
N ILE A 168 2.57 13.23 -3.67
CA ILE A 168 2.57 12.53 -4.97
C ILE A 168 1.53 13.14 -5.92
N CYS A 169 0.34 13.48 -5.41
CA CYS A 169 -0.69 14.15 -6.19
C CYS A 169 -0.21 15.52 -6.70
N ILE A 170 0.35 16.35 -5.83
CA ILE A 170 0.87 17.68 -6.20
C ILE A 170 1.97 17.54 -7.26
N ARG A 171 2.93 16.63 -7.04
CA ARG A 171 4.01 16.38 -7.99
C ARG A 171 3.49 15.99 -9.36
N THR A 172 2.51 15.09 -9.42
CA THR A 172 1.94 14.62 -10.70
C THR A 172 1.27 15.76 -11.48
N ILE A 173 0.60 16.69 -10.78
CA ILE A 173 -0.03 17.86 -11.41
C ILE A 173 1.02 18.83 -11.96
N ILE A 174 2.13 19.01 -11.24
CA ILE A 174 3.22 19.89 -11.66
C ILE A 174 3.99 19.29 -12.82
N ASP A 175 4.41 18.02 -12.71
CA ASP A 175 5.18 17.32 -13.75
C ASP A 175 4.35 17.25 -15.05
N GLY A 176 3.04 16.97 -14.95
CA GLY A 176 2.14 16.97 -16.10
C GLY A 176 1.99 18.33 -16.77
N ARG A 177 2.17 19.45 -16.05
CA ARG A 177 2.10 20.80 -16.64
C ARG A 177 3.32 21.10 -17.52
N GLU A 178 4.49 20.58 -17.18
CA GLU A 178 5.72 20.86 -17.94
C GLU A 178 5.79 20.09 -19.26
N GLU A 179 5.10 18.96 -19.38
CA GLU A 179 4.94 18.23 -20.65
C GLU A 179 4.05 18.96 -21.67
N PHE A 180 3.19 19.90 -21.27
CA PHE A 180 2.35 20.67 -22.20
C PHE A 180 3.01 21.96 -22.71
N LEU A 181 4.12 22.37 -22.11
CA LEU A 181 4.85 23.60 -22.49
C LEU A 181 6.06 23.33 -23.41
N ASN A 182 6.36 22.06 -23.71
CA ASN A 182 7.34 21.60 -24.70
C ASN A 182 6.66 20.85 -25.84
#